data_AF-A0A964YZX0-F1
#
_entry.id   AF-A0A964YZX0-F1
#
_cell.length_a   1.000
_cell.length_b   1.000
_cell.length_c   1.000
_cell.angle_alpha   90.00
_cell.angle_beta   90.00
_cell.angle_gamma   90.00
#
_symmetry.space_group_name_H-M   'P 1'
#
loop_
_entity.id
_entity.type
_entity.pdbx_description
1 polymer ?
#
loop_
_entity_poly.entity_id
_entity_poly.type
_entity_poly.pdbx_seq_one_letter_code
_entity_poly.pdbx_strand_id
1 'polypeptide(L)'
;QKWAHTWEFQALLKARFSAGSKELADKYLDEISKFVWSAASKENFVEDVQKMRKKVEENVDNKIGERELKLAPGGLRDVEFAVQLLQLVHGRSDVMVRSSNTLQALDQLAMWGYIGREDSATFSFCLKKIRI
;
A
#
# COMPACT_ATOMS: atom_id res chain seq x y z
N GLN A 1 22.06 10.27 6.21
CA GLN A 1 21.12 10.46 5.09
C GLN A 1 19.71 10.26 5.63
N LYS A 2 18.87 11.29 5.61
CA LYS A 2 17.52 11.25 6.21
C LYS A 2 16.54 10.80 5.13
N TRP A 3 16.45 9.49 4.92
CA TRP A 3 15.57 8.93 3.89
C TRP A 3 14.11 9.02 4.34
N ALA A 4 13.25 9.46 3.41
CA ALA A 4 11.80 9.32 3.31
C ALA A 4 11.05 8.77 4.54
N HIS A 5 10.00 9.48 4.96
CA HIS A 5 9.09 8.94 5.97
C HIS A 5 8.48 7.62 5.49
N THR A 6 8.25 6.67 6.42
CA THR A 6 7.85 5.30 6.07
C THR A 6 6.58 5.21 5.20
N TRP A 7 5.68 6.19 5.33
CA TRP A 7 4.47 6.30 4.49
C TRP A 7 4.76 6.62 3.02
N GLU A 8 5.87 7.29 2.71
CA GLU A 8 6.22 7.66 1.33
C GLU A 8 6.42 6.40 0.48
N PHE A 9 6.93 5.31 1.08
CA PHE A 9 7.10 4.04 0.38
C PHE A 9 5.77 3.39 0.01
N GLN A 10 4.73 3.54 0.83
CA GLN A 10 3.38 3.07 0.48
C GLN A 10 2.81 3.82 -0.72
N ALA A 11 3.04 5.14 -0.79
CA ALA A 11 2.66 5.93 -1.97
C ALA A 11 3.44 5.51 -3.22
N LEU A 12 4.75 5.27 -3.08
CA LEU A 12 5.63 4.86 -4.18
C LEU A 12 5.30 3.48 -4.75
N LEU A 13 4.61 2.59 -4.02
CA LEU A 13 4.11 1.33 -4.59
C LEU A 13 3.20 1.53 -5.80
N LYS A 14 2.49 2.67 -5.88
CA LYS A 14 1.56 2.99 -6.97
C LYS A 14 2.23 3.74 -8.12
N ALA A 15 3.53 4.04 -8.01
CA ALA A 15 4.26 4.73 -9.05
C ALA A 15 4.28 3.92 -10.35
N ARG A 16 3.93 4.56 -11.46
CA ARG A 16 3.92 3.97 -12.80
C ARG A 16 4.08 5.08 -13.84
N PHE A 17 4.64 4.72 -14.99
CA PHE A 17 4.68 5.63 -16.14
C PHE A 17 3.25 6.06 -16.53
N SER A 18 3.06 7.35 -16.80
CA SER A 18 1.78 7.89 -17.26
C SER A 18 1.89 8.75 -18.52
N ALA A 19 2.94 9.53 -18.67
CA ALA A 19 3.18 10.41 -19.82
C ALA A 19 4.65 10.84 -19.89
N GLY A 20 5.10 11.33 -21.05
CA GLY A 20 6.48 11.81 -21.28
C GLY A 20 7.41 10.73 -21.85
N SER A 21 8.72 10.85 -21.60
CA SER A 21 9.70 9.84 -22.03
C SER A 21 9.56 8.59 -21.18
N LYS A 22 9.29 7.47 -21.85
CA LYS A 22 9.19 6.16 -21.21
C LYS A 22 10.55 5.69 -20.69
N GLU A 23 11.61 5.95 -21.43
CA GLU A 23 12.99 5.55 -21.07
C GLU A 23 13.44 6.23 -19.77
N LEU A 24 13.09 7.50 -19.58
CA LEU A 24 13.37 8.22 -18.34
C LEU A 24 12.54 7.65 -17.19
N ALA A 25 11.27 7.36 -17.43
CA ALA A 25 10.39 6.80 -16.41
C ALA A 25 10.85 5.41 -15.97
N ASP A 26 11.22 4.53 -16.90
CA ASP A 26 11.71 3.18 -16.60
C ASP A 26 13.00 3.27 -15.75
N LYS A 27 13.95 4.13 -16.12
CA LYS A 27 15.15 4.39 -15.30
C LYS A 27 14.82 4.90 -13.90
N TYR A 28 13.88 5.83 -13.79
CA TYR A 28 13.47 6.37 -12.49
C TYR A 28 12.81 5.30 -11.62
N LEU A 29 11.88 4.53 -12.19
CA LEU A 29 11.17 3.44 -11.51
C LEU A 29 12.14 2.36 -11.02
N ASP A 30 13.12 1.98 -11.84
CA ASP A 30 14.15 1.01 -11.47
C ASP A 30 14.99 1.51 -10.29
N GLU A 31 15.40 2.78 -10.28
CA GLU A 31 16.17 3.34 -9.16
C GLU A 31 15.34 3.44 -7.88
N ILE A 32 14.09 3.92 -7.94
CA ILE A 32 13.25 4.03 -6.73
C ILE A 32 12.88 2.65 -6.16
N SER A 33 12.76 1.63 -7.01
CA SER A 33 12.33 0.29 -6.60
C SER A 33 13.26 -0.30 -5.54
N LYS A 34 14.57 -0.04 -5.63
CA LYS A 34 15.58 -0.52 -4.67
C LYS A 34 15.28 0.00 -3.25
N PHE A 35 14.79 1.23 -3.15
CA PHE A 35 14.46 1.86 -1.87
C PHE A 35 13.09 1.40 -1.36
N VAL A 36 12.09 1.28 -2.25
CA VAL A 36 10.76 0.78 -1.89
C VAL A 36 10.85 -0.63 -1.30
N TRP A 37 11.57 -1.53 -1.96
CA TRP A 37 11.64 -2.94 -1.54
C TRP A 37 12.64 -3.21 -0.41
N SER A 38 13.47 -2.23 -0.03
CA SER A 38 14.33 -2.30 1.16
C SER A 38 13.72 -1.60 2.38
N ALA A 39 12.64 -0.82 2.21
CA ALA A 39 12.03 -0.02 3.27
C ALA A 39 11.64 -0.83 4.52
N ALA A 40 11.08 -2.04 4.31
CA ALA A 40 10.67 -2.95 5.38
C ALA A 40 11.84 -3.60 6.15
N SER A 41 13.09 -3.33 5.78
CA SER A 41 14.28 -3.80 6.51
C SER A 41 14.65 -2.90 7.68
N LYS A 42 14.03 -1.71 7.79
CA LYS A 42 14.23 -0.82 8.93
C LYS A 42 13.64 -1.45 10.20
N GLU A 43 14.35 -1.31 11.31
CA GLU A 43 13.78 -1.62 12.62
C GLU A 43 12.52 -0.79 12.86
N ASN A 44 11.53 -1.40 13.51
CA ASN A 44 10.24 -0.79 13.81
C ASN A 44 9.41 -0.34 12.60
N PHE A 45 9.69 -0.85 11.39
CA PHE A 45 8.99 -0.43 10.18
C PHE A 45 7.47 -0.59 10.29
N VAL A 46 7.01 -1.75 10.77
CA VAL A 46 5.57 -2.05 10.90
C VAL A 46 4.91 -1.11 11.90
N GLU A 47 5.55 -0.89 13.04
CA GLU A 47 5.10 0.00 14.10
C GLU A 47 5.02 1.45 13.62
N ASP A 48 6.00 1.90 12.84
CA ASP A 48 6.02 3.26 12.28
C ASP A 48 4.92 3.48 11.24
N VAL A 49 4.69 2.47 10.39
CA VAL A 49 3.58 2.45 9.43
C VAL A 49 2.25 2.54 10.19
N GLN A 50 2.00 1.66 11.18
CA GLN A 50 0.80 1.67 12.00
C GLN A 50 0.59 2.99 12.76
N LYS A 51 1.63 3.56 13.37
CA LYS A 51 1.57 4.87 14.04
C LYS A 51 1.17 5.98 13.08
N MET A 52 1.70 5.96 11.86
CA MET A 52 1.31 6.95 10.86
C MET A 52 -0.15 6.77 10.42
N ARG A 53 -0.63 5.54 10.25
CA ARG A 53 -2.05 5.29 9.96
C ARG A 53 -2.96 5.87 11.03
N LYS A 54 -2.63 5.61 12.30
CA LYS A 54 -3.38 6.13 13.45
C LYS A 54 -3.43 7.66 13.45
N LYS A 55 -2.31 8.32 13.15
CA LYS A 55 -2.30 9.79 12.99
C LYS A 55 -3.18 10.28 11.85
N VAL A 56 -3.26 9.56 10.73
CA VAL A 56 -4.17 9.93 9.63
C VAL A 56 -5.63 9.79 10.07
N GLU A 57 -5.95 8.70 10.77
CA GLU A 57 -7.26 8.45 11.41
C GLU A 57 -7.67 9.58 12.35
N GLU A 58 -6.79 9.98 13.27
CA GLU A 58 -7.03 11.01 14.28
C GLU A 58 -7.27 12.41 13.67
N ASN A 59 -6.84 12.64 12.42
CA ASN A 59 -7.02 13.90 11.70
C ASN A 59 -8.28 13.93 10.80
N VAL A 60 -9.05 12.84 10.73
CA VAL A 60 -10.32 12.83 10.00
C VAL A 60 -11.36 13.64 10.77
N ASP A 61 -12.07 14.54 10.09
CA ASP A 61 -13.08 15.39 10.73
C ASP A 61 -14.24 14.54 11.28
N ASN A 62 -14.37 14.52 12.61
CA ASN A 62 -15.42 13.80 13.34
C ASN A 62 -16.84 14.20 12.90
N LYS A 63 -17.02 15.35 12.24
CA LYS A 63 -18.31 15.79 11.71
C LYS A 63 -18.81 14.96 10.52
N ILE A 64 -17.93 14.23 9.84
CA ILE A 64 -18.27 13.34 8.71
C ILE A 64 -18.52 11.90 9.21
N GLY A 65 -17.92 11.51 10.34
CA GLY A 65 -18.24 10.30 11.10
C GLY A 65 -18.22 8.99 10.30
N GLU A 66 -19.11 8.05 10.62
CA GLU A 66 -19.27 6.73 9.98
C GLU A 66 -19.68 6.78 8.49
N ARG A 67 -20.05 7.96 7.97
CA ARG A 67 -20.44 8.12 6.55
C ARG A 67 -19.24 8.30 5.62
N GLU A 68 -18.03 8.38 6.18
CA GLU A 68 -16.81 8.61 5.43
C GLU A 68 -16.23 7.28 4.95
N LEU A 69 -16.76 6.77 3.83
CA LEU A 69 -16.39 5.48 3.23
C LEU A 69 -14.88 5.31 2.92
N LYS A 70 -14.11 6.40 2.93
CA LYS A 70 -12.70 6.41 2.53
C LYS A 70 -11.75 6.31 3.73
N LEU A 71 -11.84 7.15 4.76
CA LEU A 71 -10.86 7.23 5.86
C LEU A 71 -11.39 6.73 7.21
N ALA A 72 -12.69 6.44 7.35
CA ALA A 72 -13.25 5.82 8.55
C ALA A 72 -12.65 4.41 8.79
N PRO A 73 -12.62 3.92 10.05
CA PRO A 73 -12.18 2.56 10.38
C PRO A 73 -12.92 1.49 9.56
N GLY A 74 -12.16 0.57 8.96
CA GLY A 74 -12.68 -0.44 8.02
C GLY A 74 -12.99 0.10 6.62
N GLY A 75 -12.71 1.38 6.36
CA GLY A 75 -12.93 2.04 5.07
C GLY A 75 -11.91 1.67 4.00
N LEU A 76 -12.07 2.25 2.81
CA LEU A 76 -11.21 1.96 1.64
C LEU A 76 -9.71 2.14 1.93
N ARG A 77 -9.36 3.20 2.67
CA ARG A 77 -7.96 3.52 3.01
C ARG A 77 -7.34 2.44 3.87
N ASP A 78 -8.09 1.83 4.80
CA ASP A 78 -7.59 0.75 5.66
C ASP A 78 -7.25 -0.49 4.87
N VAL A 79 -8.13 -0.85 3.94
CA VAL A 79 -7.89 -2.00 3.07
C VAL A 79 -6.67 -1.76 2.18
N GLU A 80 -6.59 -0.59 1.52
CA GLU A 80 -5.42 -0.25 0.69
C GLU A 80 -4.14 -0.24 1.53
N PHE A 81 -4.20 0.29 2.75
CA PHE A 81 -3.08 0.36 3.66
C PHE A 81 -2.59 -1.02 4.10
N ALA A 82 -3.50 -1.92 4.47
CA ALA A 82 -3.19 -3.29 4.85
C ALA A 82 -2.52 -4.05 3.70
N VAL A 83 -3.07 -3.92 2.48
CA VAL A 83 -2.48 -4.52 1.27
C VAL A 83 -1.07 -3.98 1.03
N GLN A 84 -0.88 -2.66 1.07
CA GLN A 84 0.43 -2.03 0.85
C GLN A 84 1.46 -2.42 1.93
N LEU A 85 1.04 -2.56 3.19
CA LEU A 85 1.91 -3.04 4.26
C LEU A 85 2.37 -4.47 3.98
N LEU A 86 1.44 -5.38 3.64
CA LEU A 86 1.77 -6.76 3.27
C LEU A 86 2.69 -6.81 2.05
N GLN A 87 2.46 -5.97 1.04
CA GLN A 87 3.36 -5.85 -0.11
C GLN A 87 4.77 -5.41 0.28
N LEU A 88 4.93 -4.43 1.18
CA LEU A 88 6.27 -3.97 1.58
C LEU A 88 7.00 -5.02 2.42
N VAL A 89 6.29 -5.73 3.29
CA VAL A 89 6.84 -6.78 4.16
C VAL A 89 7.25 -8.01 3.36
N HIS A 90 6.41 -8.48 2.43
CA HIS A 90 6.66 -9.72 1.67
C HIS A 90 7.37 -9.47 0.35
N GLY A 91 7.11 -8.32 -0.27
CA GLY A 91 7.71 -7.90 -1.52
C GLY A 91 9.23 -7.79 -1.47
N ARG A 92 9.84 -7.61 -0.28
CA ARG A 92 11.31 -7.65 -0.13
C ARG A 92 11.92 -8.96 -0.67
N SER A 93 11.25 -10.09 -0.44
CA SER A 93 11.74 -11.43 -0.73
C SER A 93 11.02 -12.07 -1.91
N ASP A 94 9.80 -11.65 -2.20
CA ASP A 94 9.00 -12.18 -3.30
C ASP A 94 8.64 -11.08 -4.30
N VAL A 95 9.17 -11.18 -5.52
CA VAL A 95 8.88 -10.23 -6.59
C VAL A 95 7.45 -10.37 -7.12
N MET A 96 6.79 -11.51 -6.88
CA MET A 96 5.46 -11.81 -7.41
C MET A 96 4.36 -10.95 -6.80
N VAL A 97 4.59 -10.30 -5.66
CA VAL A 97 3.61 -9.44 -4.97
C VAL A 97 3.87 -7.94 -5.20
N ARG A 98 4.78 -7.59 -6.13
CA ARG A 98 5.23 -6.20 -6.37
C ARG A 98 4.37 -5.42 -7.37
N SER A 99 3.15 -5.86 -7.65
CA SER A 99 2.27 -5.11 -8.57
C SER A 99 1.94 -3.71 -8.03
N SER A 100 1.97 -2.70 -8.89
CA SER A 100 1.52 -1.34 -8.57
C SER A 100 0.00 -1.18 -8.58
N ASN A 101 -0.73 -2.20 -9.05
CA ASN A 101 -2.18 -2.27 -8.94
C ASN A 101 -2.58 -3.00 -7.66
N THR A 102 -3.18 -2.29 -6.71
CA THR A 102 -3.59 -2.81 -5.40
C THR A 102 -4.47 -4.06 -5.47
N LEU A 103 -5.39 -4.17 -6.44
CA LEU A 103 -6.24 -5.36 -6.58
C LEU A 103 -5.42 -6.56 -7.04
N GLN A 104 -4.54 -6.37 -8.03
CA GLN A 104 -3.67 -7.43 -8.50
C GLN A 104 -2.66 -7.85 -7.42
N ALA A 105 -2.13 -6.90 -6.66
CA ALA A 105 -1.26 -7.19 -5.53
C ALA A 105 -1.98 -8.00 -4.45
N LEU A 106 -3.23 -7.66 -4.14
CA LEU A 106 -4.07 -8.42 -3.21
C LEU A 106 -4.28 -9.86 -3.70
N ASP A 107 -4.63 -10.02 -4.98
CA ASP A 107 -4.80 -11.35 -5.59
C ASP A 107 -3.50 -12.18 -5.53
N GLN A 108 -2.35 -11.54 -5.79
CA GLN A 108 -1.03 -12.18 -5.69
C GLN A 108 -0.68 -12.56 -4.25
N LEU A 109 -0.94 -11.67 -3.28
CA LEU A 109 -0.74 -11.95 -1.86
C LEU A 109 -1.57 -13.15 -1.40
N ALA A 110 -2.83 -13.25 -1.86
CA ALA A 110 -3.69 -14.39 -1.54
C ALA A 110 -3.25 -15.68 -2.24
N MET A 111 -2.82 -15.59 -3.51
CA MET A 111 -2.33 -16.73 -4.29
C MET A 111 -1.11 -17.39 -3.64
N TRP A 112 -0.20 -16.59 -3.09
CA TRP A 112 1.02 -17.05 -2.42
C TRP A 112 0.87 -17.27 -0.91
N GLY A 113 -0.33 -17.10 -0.36
CA GLY A 113 -0.65 -17.43 1.03
C GLY A 113 -0.20 -16.39 2.07
N TYR A 114 0.09 -15.15 1.66
CA TYR A 114 0.42 -14.05 2.57
C TYR A 114 -0.81 -13.43 3.25
N ILE A 115 -2.00 -13.71 2.72
CA ILE A 115 -3.29 -13.33 3.31
C ILE A 115 -4.29 -14.48 3.11
N GLY A 116 -5.18 -14.69 4.07
CA GLY A 116 -6.26 -15.68 3.96
C GLY A 116 -7.19 -15.37 2.79
N ARG A 117 -7.74 -16.42 2.15
CA ARG A 117 -8.65 -16.24 1.01
C ARG A 117 -9.93 -15.48 1.38
N GLU A 118 -10.44 -15.70 2.58
CA GLU A 118 -11.61 -15.01 3.12
C GLU A 118 -11.35 -13.52 3.34
N ASP A 119 -10.23 -13.18 3.99
CA ASP A 119 -9.79 -11.79 4.17
C ASP A 119 -9.56 -11.11 2.83
N SER A 120 -8.91 -11.80 1.89
CA SER A 120 -8.68 -11.28 0.54
C SER A 120 -9.97 -11.02 -0.23
N ALA A 121 -10.96 -11.91 -0.12
CA ALA A 121 -12.26 -11.72 -0.74
C ALA A 121 -12.98 -10.49 -0.15
N THR A 122 -12.93 -10.34 1.18
CA THR A 122 -13.48 -9.18 1.90
C THR A 122 -12.81 -7.89 1.45
N PHE A 123 -11.48 -7.87 1.39
CA PHE A 123 -10.70 -6.72 0.96
C PHE A 123 -11.00 -6.36 -0.50
N SER A 124 -11.06 -7.36 -1.39
CA SER A 124 -11.38 -7.13 -2.81
C SER A 124 -12.79 -6.56 -2.97
N PHE A 125 -13.76 -7.04 -2.19
CA PHE A 125 -15.12 -6.52 -2.22
C PHE A 125 -15.15 -5.03 -1.84
N CYS A 126 -14.50 -4.65 -0.74
CA CYS A 126 -14.41 -3.26 -0.28
C CYS A 126 -13.74 -2.36 -1.33
N LEU A 127 -12.61 -2.80 -1.91
CA LEU A 127 -11.88 -2.03 -2.94
C LEU A 127 -12.71 -1.82 -4.23
N LYS A 128 -13.55 -2.80 -4.60
CA LYS A 128 -14.38 -2.73 -5.82
C LYS A 128 -15.64 -1.87 -5.60
N LYS A 129 -16.29 -1.97 -4.44
CA LYS A 129 -17.59 -1.32 -4.20
C LYS A 129 -17.54 0.21 -4.18
N ILE A 130 -16.39 0.80 -3.85
CA ILE A 130 -16.20 2.26 -3.70
C ILE A 130 -15.55 2.89 -4.95
N ARG A 131 -15.13 2.07 -5.93
CA ARG A 131 -14.56 2.54 -7.22
C ARG A 131 -15.61 2.79 -8.32
N ILE A 132 -16.90 2.78 -7.99
CA ILE A 132 -18.05 3.11 -8.85
C ILE A 132 -18.68 4.38 -8.31
#